data_AF-A0A6P8IC77-F1
#
_entry.id   AF-A0A6P8IC77-F1
#
_cell.length_a   1.000
_cell.length_b   1.000
_cell.length_c   1.000
_cell.angle_alpha   90.00
_cell.angle_beta   90.00
_cell.angle_gamma   90.00
#
_symmetry.space_group_name_H-M   'P 1'
#
loop_
_entity.id
_entity.type
_entity.pdbx_description
1 polymer ?
#
loop_
_entity_poly.entity_id
_entity_poly.type
_entity_poly.pdbx_seq_one_letter_code
_entity_poly.pdbx_strand_id
1 'polypeptide(L)'
;MAERYIALLNSTEKIREELFMLIIDSLVKILKSKNRPTQVKYILCQTHQKFLVTHLTPFILTLSDNKDQNFEELILKLVTIIEVMLQRMPGEVVDIVPIIHLRDVVKQFHEKGLVSDQVKRRMKEAKALWEKVKKETGNKALSEKPPDNFRDLSVVPDYKDFQPGAKPFVRANVIDKAYISVEHYLDVQFRLLREDLIIPLRDGVKQLRKEKTMLEKGSQGDRKTTKKRRQVFVYQDVKILNPVCNREGGVYRICIDISHPALQRVQWKKSKRLKFGALVCVSPDSFHTLYFGSVEERDPADLNYGELQIRFDNCNGQQMRYFIENKTSFQMVESD
;
A
#
# COMPACT_ATOMS: atom_id res chain seq x y z
N MET A 1 -0.16 -8.79 31.77
CA MET A 1 -0.54 -7.36 31.89
C MET A 1 -0.23 -6.56 30.62
N ALA A 2 0.96 -6.71 30.01
CA ALA A 2 1.31 -6.03 28.75
C ALA A 2 0.39 -6.39 27.55
N GLU A 3 -0.05 -7.66 27.43
CA GLU A 3 -0.93 -8.09 26.34
C GLU A 3 -2.30 -7.40 26.32
N ARG A 4 -2.93 -7.21 27.49
CA ARG A 4 -4.20 -6.47 27.61
C ARG A 4 -4.04 -5.00 27.25
N TYR A 5 -2.90 -4.41 27.60
CA TYR A 5 -2.57 -3.02 27.27
C TYR A 5 -2.32 -2.85 25.75
N ILE A 6 -1.61 -3.79 25.12
CA ILE A 6 -1.43 -3.84 23.67
C ILE A 6 -2.78 -4.00 22.96
N ALA A 7 -3.64 -4.90 23.44
CA ALA A 7 -4.96 -5.12 22.86
C ALA A 7 -5.84 -3.85 22.94
N LEU A 8 -5.78 -3.10 24.05
CA LEU A 8 -6.50 -1.83 24.20
C LEU A 8 -6.03 -0.78 23.19
N LEU A 9 -4.72 -0.58 23.04
CA LEU A 9 -4.16 0.40 22.10
C LEU A 9 -4.31 0.01 20.62
N ASN A 10 -4.58 -1.27 20.36
CA ASN A 10 -4.85 -1.81 19.03
C ASN A 10 -6.35 -2.01 18.76
N SER A 11 -7.22 -1.54 19.66
CA SER A 11 -8.67 -1.59 19.48
C SER A 11 -9.11 -0.76 18.27
N THR A 12 -10.17 -1.18 17.61
CA THR A 12 -10.83 -0.41 16.55
C THR A 12 -11.95 0.49 17.08
N GLU A 13 -12.30 0.35 18.36
CA GLU A 13 -13.37 1.11 19.00
C GLU A 13 -12.90 2.48 19.48
N LYS A 14 -13.81 3.47 19.48
CA LYS A 14 -13.53 4.79 20.03
C LYS A 14 -13.36 4.67 21.55
N ILE A 15 -12.18 5.00 22.03
CA ILE A 15 -11.89 5.06 23.47
C ILE A 15 -12.56 6.31 24.03
N ARG A 16 -13.27 6.17 25.16
CA ARG A 16 -13.86 7.30 25.89
C ARG A 16 -12.76 8.28 26.32
N GLU A 17 -13.05 9.58 26.28
CA GLU A 17 -12.07 10.65 26.49
C GLU A 17 -11.33 10.54 27.83
N GLU A 18 -12.07 10.33 28.92
CA GLU A 18 -11.53 10.15 30.28
C GLU A 18 -10.56 8.96 30.37
N LEU A 19 -10.89 7.85 29.69
CA LEU A 19 -10.03 6.67 29.65
C LEU A 19 -8.78 6.92 28.80
N PHE A 20 -8.90 7.74 27.76
CA PHE A 20 -7.77 8.11 26.92
C PHE A 20 -6.77 9.00 27.65
N MET A 21 -7.24 9.89 28.52
CA MET A 21 -6.40 10.68 29.41
C MET A 21 -5.55 9.80 30.34
N LEU A 22 -6.17 8.78 30.94
CA LEU A 22 -5.44 7.78 31.75
C LEU A 22 -4.42 6.98 30.91
N ILE A 23 -4.74 6.69 29.65
CA ILE A 23 -3.81 6.05 28.72
C ILE A 23 -2.61 6.96 28.48
N ILE A 24 -2.81 8.25 28.19
CA ILE A 24 -1.72 9.24 28.00
C ILE A 24 -0.83 9.29 29.25
N ASP A 25 -1.41 9.38 30.44
CA ASP A 25 -0.66 9.42 31.70
C ASP A 25 0.15 8.14 31.92
N SER A 26 -0.46 6.98 31.65
CA SER A 26 0.23 5.70 31.73
C SER A 26 1.38 5.62 30.72
N LEU A 27 1.17 6.06 29.48
CA LEU A 27 2.18 6.07 28.42
C LEU A 27 3.35 6.97 28.79
N VAL A 28 3.10 8.19 29.28
CA VAL A 28 4.17 9.10 29.71
C VAL A 28 5.03 8.46 30.80
N LYS A 29 4.42 7.79 31.79
CA LYS A 29 5.16 7.07 32.85
C LYS A 29 5.96 5.90 32.29
N ILE A 30 5.37 5.11 31.39
CA ILE A 30 6.03 3.98 30.73
C ILE A 30 7.22 4.46 29.88
N LEU A 31 7.04 5.53 29.13
CA LEU A 31 8.05 6.13 28.25
C LEU A 31 9.22 6.74 29.04
N LYS A 32 8.94 7.36 30.20
CA LYS A 32 9.95 7.91 31.12
C LYS A 32 10.67 6.85 31.95
N SER A 33 10.13 5.64 32.07
CA SER A 33 10.73 4.56 32.85
C SER A 33 12.06 4.07 32.25
N LYS A 34 13.12 4.06 33.06
CA LYS A 34 14.45 3.54 32.70
C LYS A 34 14.60 2.03 32.92
N ASN A 35 13.68 1.39 33.65
CA ASN A 35 13.88 0.04 34.19
C ASN A 35 13.68 -1.09 33.18
N ARG A 36 12.97 -0.89 32.06
CA ARG A 36 12.69 -1.95 31.05
C ARG A 36 12.61 -1.42 29.60
N PRO A 37 13.72 -0.93 29.01
CA PRO A 37 13.70 -0.32 27.68
C PRO A 37 13.22 -1.29 26.58
N THR A 38 13.57 -2.56 26.66
CA THR A 38 13.23 -3.59 25.66
C THR A 38 11.72 -3.87 25.61
N GLN A 39 11.07 -3.95 26.77
CA GLN A 39 9.63 -4.20 26.86
C GLN A 39 8.82 -2.99 26.38
N VAL A 40 9.28 -1.78 26.68
CA VAL A 40 8.67 -0.55 26.18
C VAL A 40 8.79 -0.48 24.66
N LYS A 41 9.97 -0.78 24.10
CA LYS A 41 10.17 -0.83 22.65
C LYS A 41 9.24 -1.85 21.99
N TYR A 42 9.12 -3.05 22.57
CA TYR A 42 8.20 -4.08 22.07
C TYR A 42 6.74 -3.59 22.04
N ILE A 43 6.25 -2.99 23.13
CA ILE A 43 4.88 -2.46 23.19
C ILE A 43 4.68 -1.39 22.12
N LEU A 44 5.60 -0.43 21.99
CA LEU A 44 5.49 0.66 21.02
C LEU A 44 5.52 0.15 19.57
N CYS A 45 6.43 -0.77 19.22
CA CYS A 45 6.46 -1.38 17.89
C CYS A 45 5.14 -2.10 17.55
N GLN A 46 4.43 -2.64 18.53
CA GLN A 46 3.15 -3.34 18.30
C GLN A 46 1.93 -2.40 18.26
N THR A 47 2.02 -1.19 18.81
CA THR A 47 0.85 -0.30 18.99
C THR A 47 0.92 1.03 18.25
N HIS A 48 2.12 1.47 17.84
CA HIS A 48 2.35 2.82 17.31
C HIS A 48 1.39 3.20 16.17
N GLN A 49 1.15 2.30 15.22
CA GLN A 49 0.34 2.61 14.04
C GLN A 49 -1.13 2.90 14.41
N LYS A 50 -1.78 1.99 15.15
CA LYS A 50 -3.17 2.16 15.55
C LYS A 50 -3.34 3.27 16.60
N PHE A 51 -2.41 3.36 17.56
CA PHE A 51 -2.44 4.41 18.56
C PHE A 51 -2.36 5.81 17.93
N LEU A 52 -1.35 6.07 17.08
CA LEU A 52 -1.14 7.40 16.51
C LEU A 52 -2.25 7.78 15.52
N VAL A 53 -2.64 6.86 14.64
CA VAL A 53 -3.59 7.15 13.55
C VAL A 53 -5.04 7.06 14.02
N THR A 54 -5.43 6.01 14.74
CA THR A 54 -6.83 5.73 15.09
C THR A 54 -7.30 6.42 16.37
N HIS A 55 -6.39 6.67 17.33
CA HIS A 55 -6.76 7.22 18.62
C HIS A 55 -6.23 8.64 18.84
N LEU A 56 -4.91 8.83 18.69
CA LEU A 56 -4.27 10.11 19.01
C LEU A 56 -4.65 11.23 18.04
N THR A 57 -4.66 10.96 16.74
CA THR A 57 -5.00 11.98 15.73
C THR A 57 -6.44 12.48 15.90
N PRO A 58 -7.48 11.61 15.98
CA PRO A 58 -8.84 12.06 16.24
C PRO A 58 -8.98 12.76 17.58
N PHE A 59 -8.31 12.29 18.63
CA PHE A 59 -8.33 12.93 19.94
C PHE A 59 -7.84 14.38 19.86
N ILE A 60 -6.69 14.62 19.22
CA ILE A 60 -6.13 15.97 19.01
C ILE A 60 -7.11 16.87 18.24
N LEU A 61 -7.79 16.33 17.23
CA LEU A 61 -8.77 17.07 16.44
C LEU A 61 -10.08 17.36 17.18
N THR A 62 -10.43 16.53 18.18
CA THR A 62 -11.62 16.73 19.02
C THR A 62 -11.38 17.64 20.23
N LEU A 63 -10.12 18.02 20.50
CA LEU A 63 -9.80 18.96 21.58
C LEU A 63 -10.56 20.27 21.34
N SER A 64 -11.52 20.54 22.22
CA SER A 64 -12.36 21.74 22.20
C SER A 64 -11.96 22.70 23.31
N ASP A 65 -12.39 23.97 23.25
CA ASP A 65 -12.18 25.03 24.28
C ASP A 65 -12.87 24.72 25.63
N ASN A 66 -12.85 23.48 26.10
CA ASN A 66 -13.36 23.16 27.42
C ASN A 66 -12.39 23.75 28.45
N LYS A 67 -12.93 24.63 29.30
CA LYS A 67 -12.23 25.45 30.30
C LYS A 67 -11.67 24.63 31.47
N ASP A 68 -11.16 23.44 31.22
CA ASP A 68 -10.57 22.61 32.26
C ASP A 68 -9.17 23.12 32.61
N GLN A 69 -8.90 23.21 33.91
CA GLN A 69 -7.70 23.82 34.51
C GLN A 69 -6.39 23.09 34.17
N ASN A 70 -6.39 22.06 33.32
CA ASN A 70 -5.20 21.22 33.07
C ASN A 70 -4.84 20.97 31.60
N PHE A 71 -5.32 21.85 30.71
CA PHE A 71 -5.12 21.72 29.27
C PHE A 71 -3.65 21.87 28.85
N GLU A 72 -2.89 22.77 29.47
CA GLU A 72 -1.46 22.92 29.20
C GLU A 72 -0.66 21.65 29.57
N GLU A 73 -0.98 21.02 30.70
CA GLU A 73 -0.32 19.79 31.13
C GLU A 73 -0.59 18.65 30.13
N LEU A 74 -1.81 18.56 29.62
CA LEU A 74 -2.17 17.60 28.57
C LEU A 74 -1.33 17.82 27.31
N ILE A 75 -1.24 19.04 26.79
CA ILE A 75 -0.41 19.33 25.61
C ILE A 75 1.04 18.93 25.87
N LEU A 76 1.60 19.27 27.03
CA LEU A 76 2.98 18.93 27.37
C LEU A 76 3.20 17.40 27.43
N LYS A 77 2.21 16.65 27.93
CA LYS A 77 2.23 15.17 27.90
C LYS A 77 2.22 14.65 26.47
N LEU A 78 1.36 15.19 25.61
CA LEU A 78 1.29 14.82 24.18
C LEU A 78 2.60 15.11 23.45
N VAL A 79 3.17 16.29 23.65
CA VAL A 79 4.48 16.68 23.10
C VAL A 79 5.56 15.70 23.56
N THR A 80 5.57 15.37 24.85
CA THR A 80 6.54 14.42 25.42
C THR A 80 6.42 13.02 24.79
N ILE A 81 5.19 12.53 24.59
CA ILE A 81 4.96 11.24 23.91
C ILE A 81 5.55 11.27 22.50
N ILE A 82 5.24 12.31 21.73
CA ILE A 82 5.72 12.48 20.35
C ILE A 82 7.26 12.52 20.30
N GLU A 83 7.89 13.32 21.16
CA GLU A 83 9.35 13.43 21.22
C GLU A 83 10.02 12.10 21.55
N VAL A 84 9.53 11.38 22.57
CA VAL A 84 10.12 10.09 22.96
C VAL A 84 9.92 9.05 21.87
N MET A 85 8.76 9.03 21.20
CA MET A 85 8.52 8.11 20.08
C MET A 85 9.47 8.41 18.91
N LEU A 86 9.64 9.68 18.54
CA LEU A 86 10.57 10.10 17.48
C LEU A 86 12.02 9.74 17.79
N GLN A 87 12.44 9.86 19.06
CA GLN A 87 13.81 9.51 19.47
C GLN A 87 14.05 7.99 19.49
N ARG A 88 13.06 7.21 19.92
CA ARG A 88 13.23 5.75 20.09
C ARG A 88 13.00 4.94 18.82
N MET A 89 12.09 5.40 17.95
CA MET A 89 11.65 4.66 16.75
C MET A 89 11.44 5.60 15.56
N PRO A 90 12.46 6.41 15.18
CA PRO A 90 12.31 7.47 14.18
C PRO A 90 11.72 6.95 12.86
N GLY A 91 12.19 5.80 12.37
CA GLY A 91 11.76 5.24 11.08
C GLY A 91 10.32 4.69 11.05
N GLU A 92 9.73 4.33 12.19
CA GLU A 92 8.36 3.77 12.25
C GLU A 92 7.29 4.84 12.46
N VAL A 93 7.66 5.97 13.08
CA VAL A 93 6.67 6.96 13.58
C VAL A 93 6.71 8.30 12.84
N VAL A 94 7.81 8.63 12.15
CA VAL A 94 8.02 9.97 11.59
C VAL A 94 6.94 10.40 10.60
N ASP A 95 6.40 9.47 9.80
CA ASP A 95 5.40 9.78 8.77
C ASP A 95 3.95 9.75 9.29
N ILE A 96 3.70 9.14 10.46
CA ILE A 96 2.35 8.95 11.02
C ILE A 96 2.06 9.81 12.25
N VAL A 97 3.07 10.49 12.81
CA VAL A 97 2.90 11.24 14.05
C VAL A 97 2.09 12.54 13.81
N PRO A 98 1.05 12.85 14.61
CA PRO A 98 0.15 13.98 14.37
C PRO A 98 0.73 15.34 14.85
N ILE A 99 2.02 15.57 14.60
CA ILE A 99 2.73 16.76 15.10
C ILE A 99 2.25 18.06 14.44
N ILE A 100 1.78 17.99 13.19
CA ILE A 100 1.23 19.14 12.46
C ILE A 100 -0.10 19.54 13.11
N HIS A 101 -1.02 18.57 13.30
CA HIS A 101 -2.30 18.80 13.96
C HIS A 101 -2.11 19.38 15.36
N LEU A 102 -1.20 18.80 16.17
CA LEU A 102 -0.94 19.31 17.51
C LEU A 102 -0.42 20.75 17.50
N ARG A 103 0.46 21.09 16.56
CA ARG A 103 1.01 22.45 16.43
C ARG A 103 -0.05 23.46 16.03
N ASP A 104 -0.96 23.10 15.14
CA ASP A 104 -2.04 23.97 14.71
C ASP A 104 -3.05 24.21 15.85
N VAL A 105 -3.36 23.16 16.63
CA VAL A 105 -4.17 23.25 17.86
C VAL A 105 -3.51 24.16 18.91
N VAL A 106 -2.21 23.99 19.18
CA VAL A 106 -1.45 24.85 20.11
C VAL A 106 -1.44 26.31 19.64
N LYS A 107 -1.32 26.55 18.34
CA LYS A 107 -1.35 27.91 17.77
C LYS A 107 -2.71 28.57 18.01
N GLN A 108 -3.81 27.86 17.71
CA GLN A 108 -5.16 28.36 17.93
C GLN A 108 -5.44 28.70 19.39
N PHE A 109 -5.04 27.82 20.32
CA PHE A 109 -5.28 28.07 21.74
C PHE A 109 -4.37 29.14 22.34
N HIS A 110 -3.15 29.30 21.82
CA HIS A 110 -2.29 30.41 22.20
C HIS A 110 -2.85 31.76 21.73
N GLU A 111 -3.43 31.84 20.52
CA GLU A 111 -4.12 33.05 20.03
C GLU A 111 -5.34 33.42 20.90
N LYS A 112 -5.98 32.42 21.54
CA LYS A 112 -7.08 32.61 22.50
C LYS A 112 -6.60 32.89 23.94
N GLY A 113 -5.30 32.94 24.20
CA GLY A 113 -4.75 33.15 25.54
C GLY A 113 -4.88 31.97 26.50
N LEU A 114 -5.21 30.78 26.00
CA LEU A 114 -5.39 29.55 26.80
C LEU A 114 -4.08 28.77 27.03
N VAL A 115 -3.02 29.14 26.31
CA VAL A 115 -1.75 28.41 26.31
C VAL A 115 -0.57 29.37 26.44
N SER A 116 0.27 29.12 27.43
CA SER A 116 1.49 29.87 27.74
C SER A 116 2.54 29.82 26.62
N ASP A 117 3.41 30.82 26.59
CA ASP A 117 4.56 30.87 25.69
C ASP A 117 5.52 29.68 25.88
N GLN A 118 5.56 29.12 27.09
CA GLN A 118 6.36 27.93 27.38
C GLN A 118 5.91 26.72 26.56
N VAL A 119 4.61 26.47 26.49
CA VAL A 119 4.04 25.36 25.72
C VAL A 119 4.26 25.59 24.22
N LYS A 120 4.08 26.82 23.73
CA LYS A 120 4.37 27.19 22.34
C LYS A 120 5.85 26.95 21.98
N ARG A 121 6.78 27.30 22.88
CA ARG A 121 8.22 27.05 22.70
C ARG A 121 8.52 25.55 22.63
N ARG A 122 7.98 24.76 23.56
CA ARG A 122 8.12 23.29 23.55
C ARG A 122 7.57 22.66 22.27
N MET A 123 6.43 23.15 21.77
CA MET A 123 5.86 22.68 20.51
C MET A 123 6.76 23.02 19.31
N LYS A 124 7.39 24.20 19.31
CA LYS A 124 8.35 24.60 18.27
C LYS A 124 9.60 23.71 18.26
N GLU A 125 10.13 23.39 19.45
CA GLU A 125 11.25 22.46 19.62
C GLU A 125 10.90 21.05 19.11
N ALA A 126 9.73 20.52 19.50
CA ALA A 126 9.26 19.22 19.04
C ALA A 126 9.10 19.17 17.52
N LYS A 127 8.56 20.23 16.91
CA LYS A 127 8.46 20.35 15.45
C LYS A 127 9.85 20.35 14.79
N ALA A 128 10.81 21.09 15.34
CA ALA A 128 12.18 21.11 14.82
C ALA A 128 12.87 19.73 14.93
N LEU A 129 12.63 19.00 16.04
CA LEU A 129 13.09 17.62 16.19
C LEU A 129 12.49 16.71 15.12
N TRP A 130 11.19 16.81 14.87
CA TRP A 130 10.52 16.03 13.83
C TRP A 130 11.09 16.31 12.43
N GLU A 131 11.29 17.58 12.06
CA GLU A 131 11.89 17.95 10.77
C GLU A 131 13.31 17.37 10.62
N LYS A 132 14.11 17.43 11.69
CA LYS A 132 15.46 16.84 11.72
C LYS A 132 15.40 15.32 11.53
N VAL A 133 14.56 14.64 12.31
CA VAL A 133 14.38 13.18 12.24
C VAL A 133 13.86 12.75 10.88
N LYS A 134 12.93 13.50 10.29
CA LYS A 134 12.39 13.25 8.94
C LYS A 134 13.46 13.36 7.88
N LYS A 135 14.32 14.39 7.97
CA LYS A 135 15.44 14.58 7.06
C LYS A 135 16.48 13.45 7.18
N GLU A 136 16.84 13.07 8.40
CA GLU A 136 17.81 11.99 8.67
C GLU A 136 17.30 10.63 8.21
N THR A 137 16.06 10.29 8.54
CA THR A 137 15.41 9.03 8.15
C THR A 137 15.28 8.93 6.62
N GLY A 138 14.82 10.00 5.98
CA GLY A 138 14.71 10.06 4.53
C GLY A 138 16.06 9.91 3.82
N ASN A 139 17.11 10.59 4.32
CA ASN A 139 18.46 10.43 3.75
C ASN A 139 19.00 9.01 3.92
N LYS A 140 18.75 8.38 5.09
CA LYS A 140 19.18 7.00 5.35
C LYS A 140 18.51 6.02 4.39
N ALA A 141 17.19 6.13 4.20
CA ALA A 141 16.45 5.31 3.26
C ALA A 141 16.93 5.50 1.81
N LEU A 142 17.25 6.74 1.40
CA LEU A 142 17.79 7.02 0.07
C LEU A 142 19.19 6.43 -0.16
N SER A 143 20.01 6.39 0.88
CA SER A 143 21.37 5.83 0.84
C SER A 143 21.43 4.31 0.99
N GLU A 144 20.28 3.65 1.18
CA GLU A 144 20.23 2.20 1.30
C GLU A 144 20.70 1.54 0.00
N LYS A 145 21.64 0.60 0.14
CA LYS A 145 22.20 -0.13 -1.00
C LYS A 145 21.18 -1.13 -1.51
N PRO A 146 20.90 -1.17 -2.83
CA PRO A 146 20.02 -2.17 -3.38
C PRO A 146 20.60 -3.59 -3.21
N PRO A 147 19.74 -4.60 -3.05
CA PRO A 147 20.19 -5.99 -2.87
C PRO A 147 20.77 -6.59 -4.16
N ASP A 148 20.37 -6.08 -5.31
CA ASP A 148 20.70 -6.55 -6.65
C ASP A 148 20.86 -5.39 -7.64
N ASN A 149 21.38 -5.66 -8.83
CA ASN A 149 21.54 -4.66 -9.88
C ASN A 149 20.24 -4.54 -10.68
N PHE A 150 19.72 -3.32 -10.84
CA PHE A 150 18.47 -3.10 -11.58
C PHE A 150 18.51 -3.54 -13.04
N ARG A 151 19.69 -3.59 -13.66
CA ARG A 151 19.84 -4.03 -15.06
C ARG A 151 19.57 -5.52 -15.26
N ASP A 152 19.70 -6.30 -14.19
CA ASP A 152 19.45 -7.75 -14.21
C ASP A 152 17.98 -8.09 -13.87
N LEU A 153 17.19 -7.08 -13.47
CA LEU A 153 15.78 -7.25 -13.15
C LEU A 153 14.93 -7.32 -14.42
N SER A 154 14.09 -8.34 -14.51
CA SER A 154 13.09 -8.43 -15.58
C SER A 154 12.06 -7.31 -15.48
N VAL A 155 11.79 -6.65 -16.61
CA VAL A 155 10.68 -5.69 -16.74
C VAL A 155 9.34 -6.41 -16.58
N VAL A 156 9.23 -7.61 -17.15
CA VAL A 156 8.04 -8.45 -17.02
C VAL A 156 8.03 -9.10 -15.64
N PRO A 157 6.90 -9.10 -14.92
CA PRO A 157 6.84 -9.68 -13.59
C PRO A 157 7.00 -11.20 -13.61
N ASP A 158 7.47 -11.76 -12.50
CA ASP A 158 7.56 -13.21 -12.29
C ASP A 158 6.65 -13.63 -11.13
N TYR A 159 6.39 -14.94 -11.01
CA TYR A 159 5.59 -15.51 -9.92
C TYR A 159 6.05 -15.04 -8.52
N LYS A 160 7.36 -14.86 -8.33
CA LYS A 160 7.96 -14.38 -7.08
C LYS A 160 7.44 -13.01 -6.65
N ASP A 161 7.14 -12.12 -7.60
CA ASP A 161 6.57 -10.80 -7.34
C ASP A 161 5.16 -10.89 -6.73
N PHE A 162 4.46 -12.02 -6.89
CA PHE A 162 3.08 -12.23 -6.44
C PHE A 162 2.96 -13.17 -5.25
N GLN A 163 4.08 -13.62 -4.66
CA GLN A 163 4.05 -14.48 -3.49
C GLN A 163 3.54 -13.74 -2.25
N PRO A 164 2.83 -14.43 -1.33
CA PRO A 164 2.44 -13.84 -0.06
C PRO A 164 3.67 -13.32 0.70
N GLY A 165 3.68 -12.03 1.04
CA GLY A 165 4.80 -11.40 1.74
C GLY A 165 5.92 -10.89 0.82
N ALA A 166 5.78 -11.01 -0.51
CA ALA A 166 6.68 -10.36 -1.44
C ALA A 166 6.74 -8.84 -1.15
N LYS A 167 7.93 -8.37 -0.81
CA LYS A 167 8.21 -6.95 -0.54
C LYS A 167 9.32 -6.50 -1.49
N PRO A 168 9.01 -5.69 -2.50
CA PRO A 168 10.00 -5.17 -3.42
C PRO A 168 10.92 -4.21 -2.68
N PHE A 169 12.19 -4.19 -3.07
CA PHE A 169 13.11 -3.13 -2.67
C PHE A 169 12.81 -1.89 -3.51
N VAL A 170 12.25 -0.86 -2.88
CA VAL A 170 11.96 0.44 -3.49
C VAL A 170 12.42 1.56 -2.57
N ARG A 171 12.85 2.67 -3.16
CA ARG A 171 13.20 3.90 -2.44
C ARG A 171 12.24 5.00 -2.86
N ALA A 172 11.97 5.93 -1.96
CA ALA A 172 11.12 7.07 -2.26
C ALA A 172 11.68 7.88 -3.43
N ASN A 173 10.79 8.38 -4.29
CA ASN A 173 11.16 9.30 -5.36
C ASN A 173 11.78 10.57 -4.76
N VAL A 174 12.88 11.04 -5.35
CA VAL A 174 13.54 12.28 -4.92
C VAL A 174 12.96 13.45 -5.72
N ILE A 175 12.23 14.34 -5.04
CA ILE A 175 11.56 15.51 -5.65
C ILE A 175 12.38 16.79 -5.41
N ASP A 176 12.75 17.06 -4.15
CA ASP A 176 13.35 18.35 -3.74
C ASP A 176 14.88 18.31 -3.56
N LYS A 177 15.53 17.22 -3.98
CA LYS A 177 16.97 17.00 -3.77
C LYS A 177 17.62 16.40 -5.01
N ALA A 178 18.95 16.41 -5.04
CA ALA A 178 19.70 15.67 -6.03
C ALA A 178 19.79 14.19 -5.68
N TYR A 179 19.84 13.35 -6.71
CA TYR A 179 20.25 11.95 -6.61
C TYR A 179 21.75 11.85 -6.29
N ILE A 180 22.17 10.72 -5.70
CA ILE A 180 23.57 10.53 -5.27
C ILE A 180 24.50 10.44 -6.50
N SER A 181 24.03 9.80 -7.57
CA SER A 181 24.74 9.63 -8.83
C SER A 181 23.75 9.30 -9.95
N VAL A 182 24.22 9.27 -11.20
CA VAL A 182 23.41 8.80 -12.35
C VAL A 182 22.93 7.36 -12.13
N GLU A 183 23.80 6.48 -11.63
CA GLU A 183 23.41 5.08 -11.36
C GLU A 183 22.38 4.97 -10.24
N HIS A 184 22.49 5.82 -9.22
CA HIS A 184 21.48 5.90 -8.16
C HIS A 184 20.12 6.36 -8.73
N TYR A 185 20.13 7.38 -9.60
CA TYR A 185 18.92 7.85 -10.28
C TYR A 185 18.25 6.73 -11.09
N LEU A 186 19.02 6.04 -11.94
CA LEU A 186 18.49 4.97 -12.78
C LEU A 186 17.92 3.81 -11.95
N ASP A 187 18.60 3.39 -10.88
CA ASP A 187 18.11 2.31 -10.01
C ASP A 187 16.83 2.72 -9.26
N VAL A 188 16.76 3.95 -8.71
CA VAL A 188 15.54 4.45 -8.06
C VAL A 188 14.37 4.49 -9.05
N GLN A 189 14.56 5.13 -10.21
CA GLN A 189 13.48 5.34 -11.17
C GLN A 189 13.00 4.02 -11.79
N PHE A 190 13.93 3.12 -12.14
CA PHE A 190 13.56 1.82 -12.68
C PHE A 190 12.72 1.01 -11.68
N ARG A 191 13.15 0.91 -10.42
CA ARG A 191 12.42 0.14 -9.41
C ARG A 191 11.06 0.72 -9.08
N LEU A 192 10.95 2.06 -9.03
CA LEU A 192 9.67 2.74 -8.85
C LEU A 192 8.73 2.47 -10.02
N LEU A 193 9.19 2.65 -11.26
CA LEU A 193 8.38 2.44 -12.44
C LEU A 193 7.94 0.97 -12.58
N ARG A 194 8.85 0.02 -12.32
CA ARG A 194 8.54 -1.41 -12.30
C ARG A 194 7.50 -1.72 -11.24
N GLU A 195 7.61 -1.14 -10.06
CA GLU A 195 6.65 -1.38 -8.98
C GLU A 195 5.28 -0.73 -9.29
N ASP A 196 5.24 0.48 -9.86
CA ASP A 196 3.99 1.11 -10.32
C ASP A 196 3.24 0.25 -11.35
N LEU A 197 3.97 -0.45 -12.23
CA LEU A 197 3.41 -1.40 -13.19
C LEU A 197 2.85 -2.67 -12.50
N ILE A 198 3.53 -3.15 -11.45
CA ILE A 198 3.22 -4.45 -10.81
C ILE A 198 2.15 -4.33 -9.72
N ILE A 199 2.13 -3.24 -8.94
CA ILE A 199 1.23 -3.06 -7.80
C ILE A 199 -0.23 -3.38 -8.16
N PRO A 200 -0.83 -2.80 -9.24
CA PRO A 200 -2.24 -3.01 -9.54
C PRO A 200 -2.55 -4.49 -9.76
N LEU A 201 -1.69 -5.19 -10.51
CA LEU A 201 -1.81 -6.62 -10.74
C LEU A 201 -1.60 -7.43 -9.45
N ARG A 202 -0.59 -7.10 -8.66
CA ARG A 202 -0.24 -7.82 -7.42
C ARG A 202 -1.38 -7.75 -6.41
N ASP A 203 -1.93 -6.56 -6.19
CA ASP A 203 -3.06 -6.36 -5.29
C ASP A 203 -4.33 -7.02 -5.81
N GLY A 204 -4.56 -6.95 -7.12
CA GLY A 204 -5.65 -7.66 -7.79
C GLY A 204 -5.60 -9.17 -7.58
N VAL A 205 -4.46 -9.80 -7.87
CA VAL A 205 -4.23 -11.24 -7.69
C VAL A 205 -4.38 -11.64 -6.21
N LYS A 206 -3.81 -10.85 -5.30
CA LYS A 206 -3.89 -11.09 -3.86
C LYS A 206 -5.34 -11.07 -3.36
N GLN A 207 -6.14 -10.12 -3.86
CA GLN A 207 -7.56 -10.04 -3.55
C GLN A 207 -8.32 -11.26 -4.07
N LEU A 208 -8.08 -11.67 -5.32
CA LEU A 208 -8.75 -12.82 -5.94
C LEU A 208 -8.45 -14.14 -5.23
N ARG A 209 -7.19 -14.37 -4.84
CA ARG A 209 -6.80 -15.53 -4.02
C ARG A 209 -7.52 -15.53 -2.67
N LYS A 210 -7.57 -14.37 -1.99
CA LYS A 210 -8.25 -14.23 -0.70
C LYS A 210 -9.76 -14.54 -0.80
N GLU A 211 -10.41 -14.05 -1.86
CA GLU A 211 -11.83 -14.33 -2.11
C GLU A 211 -12.09 -15.83 -2.32
N LYS A 212 -11.22 -16.53 -3.05
CA LYS A 212 -11.30 -17.99 -3.22
C LYS A 212 -11.16 -18.74 -1.90
N THR A 213 -10.16 -18.40 -1.09
CA THR A 213 -9.99 -19.01 0.24
C THR A 213 -11.20 -18.77 1.15
N MET A 214 -11.86 -17.60 1.06
CA MET A 214 -13.09 -17.32 1.81
C MET A 214 -14.29 -18.13 1.31
N LEU A 215 -14.39 -18.36 -0.01
CA LEU A 215 -15.41 -19.21 -0.61
C LEU A 215 -15.29 -20.64 -0.10
N GLU A 216 -14.08 -21.19 -0.11
CA GLU A 216 -13.76 -22.54 0.39
C GLU A 216 -14.06 -22.69 1.89
N LYS A 217 -13.82 -21.63 2.69
CA LYS A 217 -14.09 -21.61 4.14
C LYS A 217 -15.54 -21.26 4.51
N GLY A 218 -16.47 -21.22 3.55
CA GLY A 218 -17.90 -21.03 3.81
C GLY A 218 -18.32 -19.66 4.38
N SER A 219 -17.42 -18.67 4.40
CA SER A 219 -17.68 -17.34 5.00
C SER A 219 -18.53 -16.48 4.04
N GLN A 220 -19.85 -16.45 4.27
CA GLN A 220 -20.84 -15.77 3.41
C GLN A 220 -20.93 -14.24 3.63
N GLY A 221 -20.67 -13.76 4.85
CA GLY A 221 -20.98 -12.38 5.28
C GLY A 221 -20.21 -11.27 4.55
N ASP A 222 -18.98 -11.52 4.12
CA ASP A 222 -18.08 -10.51 3.54
C ASP A 222 -18.00 -10.51 2.00
N ARG A 223 -18.84 -11.30 1.32
CA ARG A 223 -18.75 -11.51 -0.14
C ARG A 223 -19.13 -10.27 -0.96
N LYS A 224 -20.17 -9.53 -0.55
CA LYS A 224 -20.66 -8.33 -1.28
C LYS A 224 -19.77 -7.11 -1.04
N THR A 225 -19.19 -6.98 0.15
CA THR A 225 -18.29 -5.88 0.52
C THR A 225 -16.94 -6.02 -0.18
N THR A 226 -16.39 -7.24 -0.26
CA THR A 226 -15.11 -7.51 -0.91
C THR A 226 -15.17 -7.31 -2.43
N LYS A 227 -16.23 -7.78 -3.11
CA LYS A 227 -16.43 -7.55 -4.55
C LYS A 227 -16.55 -6.06 -4.93
N LYS A 228 -17.19 -5.24 -4.09
CA LYS A 228 -17.33 -3.79 -4.32
C LYS A 228 -16.02 -3.01 -4.15
N ARG A 229 -15.01 -3.59 -3.48
CA ARG A 229 -13.69 -2.98 -3.26
C ARG A 229 -12.63 -3.44 -4.26
N ARG A 230 -13.01 -4.21 -5.30
CA ARG A 230 -12.07 -4.69 -6.31
C ARG A 230 -11.47 -3.51 -7.06
N GLN A 231 -10.14 -3.44 -7.04
CA GLN A 231 -9.37 -2.45 -7.79
C GLN A 231 -9.13 -2.88 -9.24
N VAL A 232 -9.23 -4.18 -9.54
CA VAL A 232 -9.01 -4.73 -10.90
C VAL A 232 -10.29 -5.33 -11.48
N PHE A 233 -10.46 -5.16 -12.79
CA PHE A 233 -11.49 -5.86 -13.57
C PHE A 233 -10.98 -7.24 -13.97
N VAL A 234 -11.83 -8.26 -13.84
CA VAL A 234 -11.49 -9.65 -14.22
C VAL A 234 -12.30 -10.05 -15.44
N TYR A 235 -11.61 -10.32 -16.54
CA TYR A 235 -12.17 -10.95 -17.73
C TYR A 235 -12.33 -12.44 -17.44
N GLN A 236 -13.57 -12.93 -17.53
CA GLN A 236 -13.90 -14.35 -17.36
C GLN A 236 -13.91 -15.06 -18.71
N ASP A 237 -13.78 -16.38 -18.66
CA ASP A 237 -13.92 -17.27 -19.80
C ASP A 237 -13.06 -16.89 -21.01
N VAL A 238 -11.82 -16.47 -20.73
CA VAL A 238 -10.83 -16.14 -21.75
C VAL A 238 -10.28 -17.44 -22.34
N LYS A 239 -10.20 -17.53 -23.66
CA LYS A 239 -9.69 -18.70 -24.38
C LYS A 239 -8.57 -18.30 -25.31
N ILE A 240 -7.54 -19.15 -25.38
CA ILE A 240 -6.46 -19.02 -26.36
C ILE A 240 -6.89 -19.77 -27.62
N LEU A 241 -6.92 -19.09 -28.75
CA LEU A 241 -7.47 -19.62 -30.00
C LEU A 241 -6.38 -20.25 -30.88
N ASN A 242 -5.40 -19.45 -31.30
CA ASN A 242 -4.35 -19.89 -32.20
C ASN A 242 -3.10 -18.99 -32.09
N PRO A 243 -1.92 -19.52 -32.42
CA PRO A 243 -0.72 -18.70 -32.58
C PRO A 243 -0.88 -17.78 -33.80
N VAL A 244 -0.37 -16.56 -33.69
CA VAL A 244 -0.27 -15.61 -34.80
C VAL A 244 1.17 -15.56 -35.26
N CYS A 245 1.39 -15.75 -36.56
CA CYS A 245 2.72 -15.62 -37.15
C CYS A 245 3.11 -14.13 -37.22
N ASN A 246 3.97 -13.71 -36.30
CA ASN A 246 4.62 -12.41 -36.30
C ASN A 246 6.15 -12.58 -36.32
N ARG A 247 6.88 -11.48 -36.54
CA ARG A 247 8.35 -11.50 -36.59
C ARG A 247 9.00 -11.80 -35.24
N GLU A 248 8.31 -11.46 -34.14
CA GLU A 248 8.85 -11.49 -32.79
C GLU A 248 8.48 -12.78 -32.03
N GLY A 249 7.57 -13.61 -32.58
CA GLY A 249 7.09 -14.85 -31.98
C GLY A 249 6.22 -14.62 -30.74
N GLY A 250 5.67 -15.71 -30.20
CA GLY A 250 4.97 -15.71 -28.90
C GLY A 250 3.62 -15.01 -28.86
N VAL A 251 3.07 -14.60 -30.01
CA VAL A 251 1.76 -13.95 -30.10
C VAL A 251 0.66 -14.96 -30.34
N TYR A 252 -0.42 -14.82 -29.58
CA TYR A 252 -1.60 -15.67 -29.68
C TYR A 252 -2.85 -14.80 -29.79
N ARG A 253 -3.77 -15.22 -30.66
CA ARG A 253 -5.12 -14.68 -30.68
C ARG A 253 -5.88 -15.28 -29.50
N ILE A 254 -6.53 -14.43 -28.72
CA ILE A 254 -7.37 -14.82 -27.60
C ILE A 254 -8.79 -14.29 -27.79
N CYS A 255 -9.74 -14.93 -27.14
CA CYS A 255 -11.15 -14.52 -27.11
C CYS A 255 -11.60 -14.32 -25.66
N ILE A 256 -12.17 -13.16 -25.36
CA ILE A 256 -12.79 -12.83 -24.07
C ILE A 256 -14.31 -12.95 -24.17
N ASP A 257 -14.96 -13.39 -23.09
CA ASP A 257 -16.42 -13.41 -23.06
C ASP A 257 -17.00 -12.00 -22.89
N ILE A 258 -17.49 -11.43 -23.98
CA ILE A 258 -18.16 -10.13 -24.03
C ILE A 258 -19.63 -10.18 -23.58
N SER A 259 -20.18 -11.36 -23.31
CA SER A 259 -21.57 -11.51 -22.84
C SER A 259 -21.78 -10.92 -21.44
N HIS A 260 -20.69 -10.75 -20.68
CA HIS A 260 -20.75 -10.18 -19.33
C HIS A 260 -21.31 -8.74 -19.36
N PRO A 261 -22.30 -8.38 -18.52
CA PRO A 261 -22.96 -7.06 -18.55
C PRO A 261 -22.03 -5.86 -18.42
N ALA A 262 -20.91 -6.03 -17.73
CA ALA A 262 -19.89 -4.98 -17.58
C ALA A 262 -19.09 -4.71 -18.87
N LEU A 263 -19.02 -5.67 -19.79
CA LEU A 263 -18.32 -5.55 -21.08
C LEU A 263 -19.26 -5.13 -22.22
N GLN A 264 -20.54 -5.54 -22.17
CA GLN A 264 -21.55 -5.13 -23.17
C GLN A 264 -21.71 -3.61 -23.30
N ARG A 265 -21.47 -2.85 -22.23
CA ARG A 265 -21.61 -1.39 -22.21
C ARG A 265 -20.32 -0.65 -22.58
N VAL A 266 -19.24 -1.36 -22.84
CA VAL A 266 -17.93 -0.76 -23.11
C VAL A 266 -17.89 -0.27 -24.56
N GLN A 267 -17.69 1.03 -24.75
CA GLN A 267 -17.37 1.58 -26.07
C GLN A 267 -15.89 1.34 -26.37
N TRP A 268 -15.55 0.20 -26.97
CA TRP A 268 -14.16 -0.21 -27.20
C TRP A 268 -13.33 0.85 -27.91
N LYS A 269 -13.89 1.58 -28.89
CA LYS A 269 -13.21 2.70 -29.58
C LYS A 269 -12.72 3.83 -28.64
N LYS A 270 -13.44 4.08 -27.54
CA LYS A 270 -13.09 5.14 -26.56
C LYS A 270 -12.43 4.58 -25.30
N SER A 271 -12.58 3.28 -25.05
CA SER A 271 -12.09 2.62 -23.86
C SER A 271 -10.56 2.63 -23.82
N LYS A 272 -10.01 2.87 -22.64
CA LYS A 272 -8.58 2.74 -22.36
C LYS A 272 -8.15 1.33 -21.97
N ARG A 273 -9.09 0.37 -21.90
CA ARG A 273 -8.83 -1.03 -21.59
C ARG A 273 -8.17 -1.77 -22.76
N LEU A 274 -7.33 -2.73 -22.43
CA LEU A 274 -6.59 -3.62 -23.33
C LEU A 274 -5.84 -2.82 -24.40
N LYS A 275 -5.19 -1.73 -24.02
CA LYS A 275 -4.36 -0.96 -24.95
C LYS A 275 -3.13 -1.74 -25.36
N PHE A 276 -2.60 -1.43 -26.54
CA PHE A 276 -1.27 -1.88 -26.95
C PHE A 276 -0.24 -1.67 -25.83
N GLY A 277 0.53 -2.70 -25.52
CA GLY A 277 1.53 -2.70 -24.45
C GLY A 277 0.98 -2.85 -23.02
N ALA A 278 -0.34 -2.90 -22.82
CA ALA A 278 -0.91 -3.16 -21.50
C ALA A 278 -0.51 -4.56 -21.03
N LEU A 279 -0.01 -4.65 -19.80
CA LEU A 279 0.39 -5.91 -19.19
C LEU A 279 -0.86 -6.65 -18.70
N VAL A 280 -0.97 -7.92 -19.07
CA VAL A 280 -2.03 -8.82 -18.63
C VAL A 280 -1.45 -9.99 -17.85
N CYS A 281 -2.27 -10.51 -16.95
CA CYS A 281 -2.01 -11.75 -16.25
C CYS A 281 -3.18 -12.70 -16.47
N VAL A 282 -2.87 -13.89 -17.01
CA VAL A 282 -3.82 -14.94 -17.34
C VAL A 282 -3.60 -16.13 -16.40
N SER A 283 -4.69 -16.77 -15.96
CA SER A 283 -4.61 -17.91 -15.05
C SER A 283 -5.77 -18.91 -15.25
N PRO A 284 -5.47 -20.22 -15.32
CA PRO A 284 -6.49 -21.28 -15.41
C PRO A 284 -7.04 -21.72 -14.04
N ASP A 285 -6.41 -21.34 -12.93
CA ASP A 285 -6.61 -21.97 -11.62
C ASP A 285 -6.87 -20.95 -10.49
N SER A 286 -7.51 -19.84 -10.83
CA SER A 286 -7.79 -18.73 -9.91
C SER A 286 -6.52 -18.04 -9.39
N PHE A 287 -5.60 -17.74 -10.31
CA PHE A 287 -4.35 -17.04 -10.08
C PHE A 287 -3.37 -17.78 -9.18
N HIS A 288 -3.38 -19.12 -9.14
CA HIS A 288 -2.31 -19.89 -8.50
C HIS A 288 -1.13 -20.01 -9.46
N THR A 289 -1.40 -20.34 -10.72
CA THR A 289 -0.47 -20.28 -11.84
C THR A 289 -0.70 -18.99 -12.62
N LEU A 290 0.39 -18.26 -12.92
CA LEU A 290 0.34 -16.95 -13.56
C LEU A 290 1.07 -17.01 -14.90
N TYR A 291 0.41 -16.57 -15.97
CA TYR A 291 1.00 -16.36 -17.29
C TYR A 291 0.90 -14.88 -17.63
N PHE A 292 2.06 -14.26 -17.84
CA PHE A 292 2.14 -12.84 -18.18
C PHE A 292 2.23 -12.65 -19.69
N GLY A 293 1.63 -11.58 -20.16
CA GLY A 293 1.75 -11.15 -21.54
C GLY A 293 1.41 -9.68 -21.72
N SER A 294 1.71 -9.15 -22.88
CA SER A 294 1.37 -7.79 -23.29
C SER A 294 0.38 -7.81 -24.44
N VAL A 295 -0.58 -6.89 -24.44
CA VAL A 295 -1.48 -6.73 -25.59
C VAL A 295 -0.66 -6.25 -26.80
N GLU A 296 -0.67 -7.06 -27.85
CA GLU A 296 0.12 -6.86 -29.07
C GLU A 296 -0.67 -6.14 -30.15
N GLU A 297 -1.94 -6.50 -30.33
CA GLU A 297 -2.79 -5.89 -31.34
C GLU A 297 -4.22 -5.80 -30.80
N ARG A 298 -4.82 -4.65 -31.06
CA ARG A 298 -6.11 -4.26 -30.49
C ARG A 298 -6.94 -3.52 -31.54
N ASP A 299 -7.63 -4.27 -32.38
CA ASP A 299 -8.67 -3.71 -33.25
C ASP A 299 -9.99 -3.56 -32.48
N PRO A 300 -10.56 -2.34 -32.36
CA PRO A 300 -11.88 -2.15 -31.77
C PRO A 300 -13.00 -2.94 -32.46
N ALA A 301 -12.86 -3.30 -33.74
CA ALA A 301 -13.81 -4.14 -34.47
C ALA A 301 -13.77 -5.57 -33.94
N ASP A 302 -12.59 -6.17 -33.84
CA ASP A 302 -12.37 -7.53 -33.31
C ASP A 302 -12.77 -7.63 -31.83
N LEU A 303 -12.50 -6.58 -31.04
CA LEU A 303 -12.92 -6.52 -29.63
C LEU A 303 -14.45 -6.53 -29.45
N ASN A 304 -15.24 -6.10 -30.44
CA ASN A 304 -16.71 -6.27 -30.38
C ASN A 304 -17.13 -7.74 -30.49
N TYR A 305 -16.25 -8.61 -30.96
CA TYR A 305 -16.40 -10.07 -30.96
C TYR A 305 -15.58 -10.73 -29.84
N GLY A 306 -14.94 -9.93 -28.98
CA GLY A 306 -14.10 -10.40 -27.89
C GLY A 306 -12.71 -10.83 -28.32
N GLU A 307 -12.27 -10.58 -29.55
CA GLU A 307 -10.95 -11.01 -30.01
C GLU A 307 -9.89 -9.92 -29.82
N LEU A 308 -8.68 -10.36 -29.42
CA LEU A 308 -7.47 -9.55 -29.38
C LEU A 308 -6.22 -10.42 -29.48
N GLN A 309 -5.06 -9.80 -29.70
CA GLN A 309 -3.78 -10.52 -29.75
C GLN A 309 -2.93 -10.18 -28.53
N ILE A 310 -2.38 -11.20 -27.90
CA ILE A 310 -1.52 -11.07 -26.73
C ILE A 310 -0.21 -11.79 -27.01
N ARG A 311 0.89 -11.10 -26.73
CA ARG A 311 2.23 -11.68 -26.70
C ARG A 311 2.49 -12.22 -25.31
N PHE A 312 2.95 -13.46 -25.21
CA PHE A 312 3.34 -14.05 -23.93
C PHE A 312 4.86 -14.17 -23.83
N ASP A 313 5.45 -13.67 -22.73
CA ASP A 313 6.91 -13.60 -22.59
C ASP A 313 7.56 -14.91 -22.14
N ASN A 314 6.86 -15.74 -21.34
CA ASN A 314 7.43 -16.94 -20.70
C ASN A 314 6.65 -18.23 -21.00
N CYS A 315 6.07 -18.35 -22.19
CA CYS A 315 5.18 -19.47 -22.50
C CYS A 315 5.82 -20.51 -23.42
N ASN A 316 5.83 -21.76 -22.96
CA ASN A 316 6.27 -22.89 -23.78
C ASN A 316 5.23 -23.18 -24.88
N GLY A 317 5.67 -23.27 -26.14
CA GLY A 317 4.80 -23.58 -27.28
C GLY A 317 4.02 -24.89 -27.12
N GLN A 318 4.57 -25.91 -26.44
CA GLN A 318 3.85 -27.16 -26.14
C GLN A 318 2.69 -26.93 -25.18
N GLN A 319 2.90 -26.12 -24.15
CA GLN A 319 1.89 -25.79 -23.16
C GLN A 319 0.75 -24.97 -23.79
N MET A 320 1.10 -24.02 -24.66
CA MET A 320 0.11 -23.24 -25.41
C MET A 320 -0.73 -24.12 -26.34
N ARG A 321 -0.12 -25.08 -27.04
CA ARG A 321 -0.86 -26.06 -27.86
C ARG A 321 -1.84 -26.87 -27.02
N TYR A 322 -1.40 -27.35 -25.86
CA TYR A 322 -2.28 -28.06 -24.92
C TYR A 322 -3.49 -27.22 -24.51
N PHE A 323 -3.30 -25.93 -24.20
CA PHE A 323 -4.41 -25.04 -23.85
C PHE A 323 -5.41 -24.83 -24.99
N ILE A 324 -4.91 -24.71 -26.22
CA ILE A 324 -5.73 -24.55 -27.42
C ILE A 324 -6.54 -25.83 -27.69
N GLU A 325 -5.90 -26.99 -27.71
CA GLU A 325 -6.53 -28.28 -28.00
C GLU A 325 -7.63 -28.62 -26.98
N ASN A 326 -7.37 -28.36 -25.70
CA ASN A 326 -8.33 -28.61 -24.63
C ASN A 326 -9.35 -27.49 -24.43
N LYS A 327 -9.30 -26.42 -25.24
CA LYS A 327 -10.18 -25.23 -25.11
C LYS A 327 -10.22 -24.71 -23.66
N THR A 328 -9.06 -24.66 -23.01
CA THR A 328 -8.95 -24.28 -21.60
C THR A 328 -9.54 -22.89 -21.38
N SER A 329 -10.37 -22.75 -20.34
CA SER A 329 -10.93 -21.46 -19.91
C SER A 329 -10.01 -20.82 -18.88
N PHE A 330 -9.75 -19.52 -19.05
CA PHE A 330 -8.88 -18.74 -18.20
C PHE A 330 -9.61 -17.52 -17.63
N GLN A 331 -9.09 -17.05 -16.50
CA GLN A 331 -9.36 -15.72 -15.98
C GLN A 331 -8.20 -14.81 -16.36
N MET A 332 -8.50 -13.57 -16.74
CA MET A 332 -7.48 -12.57 -17.08
C MET A 332 -7.72 -11.27 -16.31
N VAL A 333 -6.64 -10.64 -15.88
CA VAL A 333 -6.62 -9.28 -15.34
C VAL A 333 -5.61 -8.44 -16.11
N GLU A 334 -5.85 -7.14 -16.14
CA GLU A 334 -5.02 -6.13 -16.83
C GLU A 334 -4.42 -5.17 -15.78
N SER A 335 -3.21 -4.67 -16.03
CA SER A 335 -2.64 -3.53 -15.29
C SER A 335 -3.30 -2.23 -15.77
N ASP A 336 -3.87 -1.46 -14.86
CA ASP A 336 -4.56 -0.19 -15.15
C ASP A 336 -3.64 0.93 -15.72
#